data_AF-A0A7Y3F1U4-F1
#
_entry.id   AF-A0A7Y3F1U4-F1
#
_cell.length_a   1.000
_cell.length_b   1.000
_cell.length_c   1.000
_cell.angle_alpha   90.00
_cell.angle_beta   90.00
_cell.angle_gamma   90.00
#
_symmetry.space_group_name_H-M   'P 1'
#
loop_
_entity.id
_entity.type
_entity.pdbx_description
1 polymer ?
#
loop_
_entity_poly.entity_id
_entity_poly.type
_entity_poly.pdbx_seq_one_letter_code
_entity_poly.pdbx_strand_id
1 'polypeptide(L)'
;MDGNSTRETVTRRQLFRWLGWFAMANAIVLGLIGLRYLDSGFTGTTPLAWVYLVSIYLSHYSWLALLPLLVVVSPFILLKPAWRWVRLPAVLLMAVMIAIIMLDSLLWSQSRFHINILTLKILGSSSLIFAAVMFFIALVFESLLAGRIWSWVTSARARKGRLLGTVIAVCFVVAQGIYAWADASYYVPVTSIAQQLPVQRGFTAKKLLVRYGLVDISQSRERQLAKRVAAGPGQSGAASLNYPLAPLQCTEVEPLNLLIVMVDAMRSGLLERGFTPNLDQLADARATWFANHFSGGNSSRMGAFSLFYGLPPGYFASFEALQKPPVLMDQLMASGFQLGLFSSANLYRPVTLDRTAFANVANLRIETKPVDAAAWQRDRIMTDEWMAWLGQRVPEQPFFGFLFYDAVNDMTYPPEFAGRVEALPDDPPAEKFVDYKTAVLFVDGLIGRVLADLDERGLADDTVVMITSDHGEEFNDNGDGVQGHGSGYSRQQLGVPMLIAWPGAEPQRVSRRTSHYDVAPTLMRRLLGCDNAYTDYSSGRDLYEGPQWDWLIAGSYYNYAVLEPGQITVTFPNGTYEVRDDNYRLLENPRFNGEVLEAVMRENTRFHQ
;
A
#
# COMPACT_ATOMS: atom_id res chain seq x y z
N MET A 1 -36.30 25.37 -61.91
CA MET A 1 -35.92 26.33 -60.85
C MET A 1 -35.18 25.52 -59.81
N ASP A 2 -33.86 25.49 -59.94
CA ASP A 2 -32.97 24.63 -59.16
C ASP A 2 -32.88 25.10 -57.72
N GLY A 3 -33.04 24.13 -56.82
CA GLY A 3 -32.78 24.28 -55.40
C GLY A 3 -31.30 24.49 -55.14
N ASN A 4 -30.99 25.45 -54.27
CA ASN A 4 -29.69 25.51 -53.63
C ASN A 4 -29.90 25.92 -52.16
N SER A 5 -30.31 24.94 -51.34
CA SER A 5 -30.19 25.08 -49.89
C SER A 5 -28.71 25.07 -49.54
N THR A 6 -28.16 26.22 -49.22
CA THR A 6 -26.81 26.40 -48.69
C THR A 6 -26.64 25.54 -47.43
N ARG A 7 -26.10 24.32 -47.58
CA ARG A 7 -25.61 23.54 -46.42
C ARG A 7 -24.46 24.32 -45.80
N GLU A 8 -24.70 24.99 -44.67
CA GLU A 8 -23.64 25.60 -43.87
C GLU A 8 -22.53 24.55 -43.65
N THR A 9 -21.35 24.83 -44.20
CA THR A 9 -20.20 23.94 -44.08
C THR A 9 -19.65 24.02 -42.66
N VAL A 10 -19.94 22.98 -41.87
CA VAL A 10 -19.43 22.84 -40.51
C VAL A 10 -17.90 22.84 -40.51
N THR A 11 -17.29 23.81 -39.84
CA THR A 11 -15.83 23.93 -39.79
C THR A 11 -15.24 23.05 -38.68
N ARG A 12 -14.03 22.52 -38.88
CA ARG A 12 -13.26 21.80 -37.83
C ARG A 12 -13.13 22.63 -36.55
N ARG A 13 -12.93 23.94 -36.68
CA ARG A 13 -12.83 24.88 -35.55
C ARG A 13 -14.12 24.94 -34.74
N GLN A 14 -15.29 24.92 -35.39
CA GLN A 14 -16.57 24.84 -34.69
C GLN A 14 -16.75 23.50 -33.96
N LEU A 15 -16.33 22.39 -34.58
CA LEU A 15 -16.39 21.05 -33.96
C LEU A 15 -15.49 20.93 -32.73
N PHE A 16 -14.23 21.38 -32.80
CA PHE A 16 -13.34 21.40 -31.62
C PHE A 16 -13.84 22.34 -30.53
N ARG A 17 -14.41 23.50 -30.91
CA ARG A 17 -15.04 24.40 -29.94
C ARG A 17 -16.23 23.73 -29.25
N TRP A 18 -17.08 23.04 -30.01
CA TRP A 18 -18.18 22.27 -29.45
C TRP A 18 -17.67 21.17 -28.51
N LEU A 19 -16.65 20.42 -28.92
CA LEU A 19 -16.06 19.36 -28.11
C LEU A 19 -15.57 19.86 -26.75
N GLY A 20 -14.88 21.02 -26.72
CA GLY A 20 -14.42 21.61 -25.46
C GLY A 20 -15.56 22.05 -24.53
N TRP A 21 -16.63 22.63 -25.08
CA TRP A 21 -17.79 23.00 -24.26
C TRP A 21 -18.64 21.80 -23.83
N PHE A 22 -18.72 20.77 -24.67
CA PHE A 22 -19.36 19.50 -24.34
C PHE A 22 -18.60 18.78 -23.21
N ALA A 23 -17.27 18.76 -23.28
CA ALA A 23 -16.41 18.27 -22.20
C ALA A 23 -16.62 19.08 -20.92
N MET A 24 -16.74 20.41 -21.00
CA MET A 24 -16.98 21.26 -19.82
C MET A 24 -18.31 20.97 -19.14
N ALA A 25 -19.38 20.82 -19.93
CA ALA A 25 -20.69 20.48 -19.38
C ALA A 25 -20.65 19.10 -18.71
N ASN A 26 -19.97 18.13 -19.34
CA ASN A 26 -19.76 16.81 -18.76
C ASN A 26 -18.88 16.85 -17.51
N ALA A 27 -17.86 17.71 -17.45
CA ALA A 27 -17.05 17.90 -16.24
C ALA A 27 -17.91 18.33 -15.04
N ILE A 28 -18.92 19.17 -15.26
CA ILE A 28 -19.88 19.56 -14.22
C ILE A 28 -20.74 18.36 -13.80
N VAL A 29 -21.26 17.58 -14.76
CA VAL A 29 -22.08 16.39 -14.48
C VAL A 29 -21.27 15.35 -13.69
N LEU A 30 -20.07 15.01 -14.16
CA LEU A 30 -19.17 14.08 -13.48
C LEU A 30 -18.75 14.59 -12.10
N GLY A 31 -18.51 15.90 -11.97
CA GLY A 31 -18.27 16.53 -10.68
C GLY A 31 -19.45 16.32 -9.72
N LEU A 32 -20.68 16.65 -10.14
CA LEU A 32 -21.87 16.47 -9.31
C LEU A 32 -22.05 15.03 -8.82
N ILE A 33 -21.82 14.04 -9.69
CA ILE A 33 -21.80 12.62 -9.30
C ILE A 33 -20.66 12.38 -8.31
N GLY A 34 -19.51 12.96 -8.59
CA GLY A 34 -18.29 12.87 -7.81
C GLY A 34 -18.34 13.49 -6.41
N LEU A 35 -19.34 14.34 -6.11
CA LEU A 35 -19.57 14.80 -4.73
C LEU A 35 -19.79 13.62 -3.78
N ARG A 36 -20.31 12.49 -4.27
CA ARG A 36 -20.48 11.26 -3.49
C ARG A 36 -19.17 10.64 -3.00
N TYR A 37 -18.04 10.87 -3.69
CA TYR A 37 -16.74 10.42 -3.21
C TYR A 37 -16.29 11.18 -1.95
N LEU A 38 -16.83 12.38 -1.76
CA LEU A 38 -16.48 13.30 -0.68
C LEU A 38 -17.42 13.20 0.53
N ASP A 39 -18.38 12.27 0.48
CA ASP A 39 -19.44 12.12 1.49
C ASP A 39 -18.92 11.64 2.86
N SER A 40 -17.69 11.12 2.91
CA SER A 40 -17.01 10.69 4.15
C SER A 40 -16.58 11.84 5.07
N GLY A 41 -16.97 13.09 4.76
CA GLY A 41 -16.72 14.25 5.59
C GLY A 41 -15.31 14.84 5.44
N PHE A 42 -15.24 16.17 5.48
CA PHE A 42 -14.00 16.96 5.51
C PHE A 42 -13.85 17.63 6.88
N THR A 43 -13.61 16.85 7.94
CA THR A 43 -13.39 17.41 9.27
C THR A 43 -11.96 17.96 9.39
N GLY A 44 -11.81 19.23 9.76
CA GLY A 44 -10.50 19.83 10.10
C GLY A 44 -9.65 20.32 8.92
N THR A 45 -10.24 20.59 7.75
CA THR A 45 -9.49 21.06 6.57
C THR A 45 -8.94 22.46 6.74
N THR A 46 -7.65 22.63 6.45
CA THR A 46 -6.94 23.90 6.46
C THR A 46 -7.23 24.73 5.20
N PRO A 47 -6.92 26.05 5.17
CA PRO A 47 -7.06 26.87 3.96
C PRO A 47 -6.32 26.28 2.75
N LEU A 48 -5.12 25.71 2.97
CA LEU A 48 -4.35 25.07 1.90
C LEU A 48 -5.03 23.80 1.36
N ALA A 49 -5.64 22.99 2.25
CA ALA A 49 -6.40 21.82 1.86
C ALA A 49 -7.64 22.20 1.02
N TRP A 50 -8.31 23.32 1.35
CA TRP A 50 -9.40 23.86 0.53
C TRP A 50 -8.94 24.33 -0.85
N VAL A 51 -7.81 25.06 -0.92
CA VAL A 51 -7.23 25.47 -2.20
C VAL A 51 -6.89 24.25 -3.05
N TYR A 52 -6.30 23.22 -2.43
CA TYR A 52 -6.03 21.95 -3.09
C TYR A 52 -7.31 21.29 -3.58
N LEU A 53 -8.32 21.08 -2.71
CA LEU A 53 -9.58 20.42 -3.04
C LEU A 53 -10.28 21.09 -4.21
N VAL A 54 -10.47 22.41 -4.16
CA VAL A 54 -11.13 23.16 -5.25
C VAL A 54 -10.34 23.05 -6.55
N SER A 55 -9.02 23.21 -6.48
CA SER A 55 -8.15 23.15 -7.66
C SER A 55 -8.10 21.75 -8.27
N ILE A 56 -7.98 20.70 -7.44
CA ILE A 56 -7.91 19.33 -7.92
C ILE A 56 -9.27 18.88 -8.43
N TYR A 57 -10.36 19.18 -7.72
CA TYR A 57 -11.70 18.79 -8.11
C TYR A 57 -12.07 19.39 -9.47
N LEU A 58 -11.85 20.70 -9.65
CA LEU A 58 -12.14 21.37 -10.93
C LEU A 58 -11.29 20.79 -12.07
N SER A 59 -9.99 20.60 -11.84
CA SER A 59 -9.09 20.13 -12.89
C SER A 59 -9.30 18.63 -13.21
N HIS A 60 -9.49 17.79 -12.20
CA HIS A 60 -9.66 16.35 -12.32
C HIS A 60 -10.87 16.00 -13.20
N TYR A 61 -12.07 16.48 -12.88
CA TYR A 61 -13.26 16.19 -13.68
C TYR A 61 -13.21 16.83 -15.08
N SER A 62 -12.55 17.99 -15.20
CA SER A 62 -12.31 18.61 -16.52
C SER A 62 -11.45 17.71 -17.41
N TRP A 63 -10.38 17.14 -16.87
CA TRP A 63 -9.52 16.21 -17.60
C TRP A 63 -10.18 14.85 -17.83
N LEU A 64 -10.93 14.34 -16.85
CA LEU A 64 -11.67 13.08 -16.95
C LEU A 64 -12.72 13.11 -18.06
N ALA A 65 -13.35 14.26 -18.30
CA ALA A 65 -14.25 14.46 -19.45
C ALA A 65 -13.49 14.75 -20.76
N LEU A 66 -12.51 15.67 -20.72
CA LEU A 66 -11.87 16.19 -21.94
C LEU A 66 -10.92 15.17 -22.60
N LEU A 67 -10.09 14.47 -21.83
CA LEU A 67 -9.06 13.59 -22.38
C LEU A 67 -9.66 12.44 -23.20
N PRO A 68 -10.66 11.67 -22.72
CA PRO A 68 -11.27 10.60 -23.51
C PRO A 68 -11.95 11.15 -24.77
N LEU A 69 -12.62 12.31 -24.67
CA LEU A 69 -13.24 12.97 -25.81
C LEU A 69 -12.20 13.39 -26.86
N LEU A 70 -11.05 13.91 -26.45
CA LEU A 70 -9.97 14.26 -27.38
C LEU A 70 -9.41 13.02 -28.07
N VAL A 71 -9.20 11.93 -27.35
CA VAL A 71 -8.65 10.68 -27.92
C VAL A 71 -9.63 10.04 -28.90
N VAL A 72 -10.90 9.90 -28.51
CA VAL A 72 -11.90 9.16 -29.30
C VAL A 72 -12.51 10.01 -30.42
N VAL A 73 -12.80 11.28 -30.17
CA VAL A 73 -13.61 12.11 -31.09
C VAL A 73 -12.76 12.93 -32.07
N SER A 74 -11.55 13.37 -31.67
CA SER A 74 -10.69 14.18 -32.55
C SER A 74 -10.35 13.52 -33.88
N PRO A 75 -10.09 12.20 -33.97
CA PRO A 75 -9.89 11.51 -35.25
C PRO A 75 -11.07 11.70 -36.22
N PHE A 76 -12.31 11.65 -35.72
CA PHE A 76 -13.51 11.89 -36.55
C PHE A 76 -13.58 13.34 -37.04
N ILE A 77 -13.20 14.32 -36.20
CA ILE A 77 -13.14 15.73 -36.60
C ILE A 77 -12.07 15.96 -37.69
N LEU A 78 -10.93 15.31 -37.58
CA LEU A 78 -9.82 15.47 -38.52
C LEU A 78 -10.11 14.76 -39.86
N LEU A 79 -10.59 13.52 -39.82
CA LEU A 79 -10.81 12.70 -41.02
C LEU A 79 -12.13 13.02 -41.73
N LYS A 80 -13.23 13.19 -41.00
CA LYS A 80 -14.58 13.42 -41.55
C LYS A 80 -15.34 14.48 -40.75
N PRO A 81 -15.07 15.79 -40.97
CA PRO A 81 -15.63 16.89 -40.18
C PRO A 81 -17.13 17.09 -40.45
N ALA A 82 -17.96 16.23 -39.90
CA ALA A 82 -19.41 16.34 -39.97
C ALA A 82 -20.03 16.11 -38.59
N TRP A 83 -21.00 16.96 -38.24
CA TRP A 83 -21.69 16.94 -36.95
C TRP A 83 -22.16 15.56 -36.51
N ARG A 84 -22.77 14.78 -37.42
CA ARG A 84 -23.25 13.41 -37.14
C ARG A 84 -22.15 12.45 -36.65
N TRP A 85 -20.96 12.52 -37.24
CA TRP A 85 -19.84 11.62 -36.94
C TRP A 85 -19.07 12.04 -35.69
N VAL A 86 -19.27 13.27 -35.22
CA VAL A 86 -18.68 13.80 -34.00
C VAL A 86 -19.63 13.60 -32.81
N ARG A 87 -20.93 13.91 -33.00
CA ARG A 87 -21.96 13.82 -31.96
C ARG A 87 -22.13 12.40 -31.44
N LEU A 88 -22.29 11.42 -32.34
CA LEU A 88 -22.60 10.05 -31.94
C LEU A 88 -21.54 9.43 -31.02
N PRO A 89 -20.23 9.39 -31.39
CA PRO A 89 -19.21 8.82 -30.52
C PRO A 89 -19.03 9.64 -29.23
N ALA A 90 -19.16 10.97 -29.27
CA ALA A 90 -19.05 11.80 -28.07
C ALA A 90 -20.17 11.51 -27.04
N VAL A 91 -21.42 11.43 -27.51
CA VAL A 91 -22.60 11.12 -26.68
C VAL A 91 -22.52 9.71 -26.11
N LEU A 92 -22.18 8.71 -26.93
CA LEU A 92 -22.02 7.33 -26.47
C LEU A 92 -20.91 7.22 -25.42
N LEU A 93 -19.75 7.84 -25.66
CA LEU A 93 -18.63 7.82 -24.73
C LEU A 93 -19.01 8.44 -23.38
N MET A 94 -19.63 9.62 -23.36
CA MET A 94 -20.03 10.27 -22.12
C MET A 94 -21.16 9.53 -21.40
N ALA A 95 -22.11 8.92 -22.13
CA ALA A 95 -23.14 8.09 -21.52
C ALA A 95 -22.54 6.85 -20.82
N VAL A 96 -21.56 6.19 -21.43
CA VAL A 96 -20.80 5.09 -20.80
C VAL A 96 -20.03 5.60 -19.59
N MET A 97 -19.32 6.72 -19.70
CA MET A 97 -18.55 7.30 -18.60
C MET A 97 -19.44 7.65 -17.40
N ILE A 98 -20.61 8.25 -17.63
CA ILE A 98 -21.59 8.55 -16.57
C ILE A 98 -22.06 7.27 -15.89
N ALA A 99 -22.38 6.22 -16.66
CA ALA A 99 -22.80 4.94 -16.10
C ALA A 99 -21.70 4.28 -15.24
N ILE A 100 -20.45 4.30 -15.73
CA ILE A 100 -19.29 3.77 -14.99
C ILE A 100 -19.06 4.56 -13.71
N ILE A 101 -19.01 5.89 -13.77
CA ILE A 101 -18.74 6.74 -12.60
C ILE A 101 -19.90 6.66 -11.59
N MET A 102 -21.15 6.52 -12.03
CA MET A 102 -22.27 6.26 -11.14
C MET A 102 -22.12 4.93 -10.40
N LEU A 103 -21.81 3.86 -11.12
CA LEU A 103 -21.56 2.55 -10.53
C LEU A 103 -20.35 2.59 -9.59
N ASP A 104 -19.29 3.31 -9.96
CA ASP A 104 -18.07 3.45 -9.16
C ASP A 104 -18.34 4.22 -7.88
N SER A 105 -19.12 5.30 -7.94
CA SER A 105 -19.51 6.06 -6.77
C SER A 105 -20.38 5.25 -5.80
N LEU A 106 -21.19 4.32 -6.32
CA LEU A 106 -21.98 3.39 -5.52
C LEU A 106 -21.06 2.35 -4.85
N LEU A 107 -20.15 1.76 -5.62
CA LEU A 107 -19.16 0.82 -5.09
C LEU A 107 -18.30 1.49 -4.02
N TRP A 108 -17.77 2.69 -4.29
CA TRP A 108 -17.02 3.49 -3.33
C TRP A 108 -17.80 3.73 -2.04
N SER A 109 -19.08 4.06 -2.13
CA SER A 109 -19.90 4.29 -0.93
C SER A 109 -20.13 3.04 -0.08
N GLN A 110 -19.96 1.84 -0.66
CA GLN A 110 -20.19 0.56 0.03
C GLN A 110 -18.88 -0.10 0.47
N SER A 111 -17.82 0.04 -0.31
CA SER A 111 -16.59 -0.73 -0.15
C SER A 111 -15.31 0.11 -0.20
N ARG A 112 -15.40 1.43 -0.42
CA ARG A 112 -14.23 2.32 -0.61
C ARG A 112 -13.22 1.81 -1.66
N PHE A 113 -13.68 0.95 -2.57
CA PHE A 113 -12.96 0.53 -3.75
C PHE A 113 -13.49 1.24 -4.98
N HIS A 114 -12.57 1.62 -5.86
CA HIS A 114 -12.92 1.98 -7.22
C HIS A 114 -13.05 0.71 -8.07
N ILE A 115 -13.89 0.80 -9.10
CA ILE A 115 -14.15 -0.24 -10.08
C ILE A 115 -12.84 -0.65 -10.75
N ASN A 116 -12.64 -1.95 -10.76
CA ASN A 116 -11.70 -2.66 -11.61
C ASN A 116 -12.41 -3.87 -12.25
N ILE A 117 -11.78 -4.54 -13.23
CA ILE A 117 -12.44 -5.64 -13.96
C ILE A 117 -12.81 -6.82 -13.03
N LEU A 118 -12.05 -7.08 -11.97
CA LEU A 118 -12.42 -8.10 -10.98
C LEU A 118 -13.72 -7.72 -10.27
N THR A 119 -13.83 -6.48 -9.78
CA THR A 119 -15.09 -6.01 -9.20
C THR A 119 -16.23 -6.13 -10.21
N LEU A 120 -16.03 -5.77 -11.49
CA LEU A 120 -17.07 -5.93 -12.54
C LEU A 120 -17.52 -7.38 -12.74
N LYS A 121 -16.64 -8.37 -12.53
CA LYS A 121 -17.01 -9.80 -12.60
C LYS A 121 -17.73 -10.29 -11.33
N ILE A 122 -17.45 -9.66 -10.19
CA ILE A 122 -18.13 -9.95 -8.91
C ILE A 122 -19.50 -9.26 -8.84
N LEU A 123 -19.66 -8.14 -9.54
CA LEU A 123 -20.92 -7.42 -9.61
C LEU A 123 -22.04 -8.34 -10.11
N GLY A 124 -22.98 -8.64 -9.21
CA GLY A 124 -24.17 -9.41 -9.55
C GLY A 124 -24.99 -8.74 -10.65
N SER A 125 -25.94 -9.48 -11.20
CA SER A 125 -26.80 -9.02 -12.30
C SER A 125 -27.49 -7.69 -11.98
N SER A 126 -27.80 -7.41 -10.71
CA SER A 126 -28.38 -6.16 -10.23
C SER A 126 -27.52 -4.92 -10.55
N SER A 127 -26.20 -5.00 -10.34
CA SER A 127 -25.28 -3.90 -10.60
C SER A 127 -25.08 -3.64 -12.09
N LEU A 128 -25.11 -4.70 -12.90
CA LEU A 128 -25.08 -4.57 -14.36
C LEU A 128 -26.39 -3.97 -14.90
N ILE A 129 -27.54 -4.38 -14.34
CA ILE A 129 -28.84 -3.78 -14.65
C ILE A 129 -28.83 -2.29 -14.29
N PHE A 130 -28.32 -1.92 -13.12
CA PHE A 130 -28.16 -0.54 -12.71
C PHE A 130 -27.32 0.26 -13.71
N ALA A 131 -26.14 -0.25 -14.08
CA ALA A 131 -25.27 0.40 -15.05
C ALA A 131 -25.94 0.56 -16.42
N ALA A 132 -26.68 -0.44 -16.89
CA ALA A 132 -27.43 -0.39 -18.14
C ALA A 132 -28.55 0.68 -18.09
N VAL A 133 -29.32 0.73 -17.00
CA VAL A 133 -30.35 1.76 -16.79
C VAL A 133 -29.73 3.15 -16.79
N MET A 134 -28.63 3.34 -16.05
CA MET A 134 -27.91 4.61 -16.02
C MET A 134 -27.35 5.00 -17.38
N PHE A 135 -26.84 4.04 -18.16
CA PHE A 135 -26.38 4.27 -19.52
C PHE A 135 -27.51 4.80 -20.42
N PHE A 136 -28.69 4.19 -20.41
CA PHE A 136 -29.82 4.65 -21.25
C PHE A 136 -30.34 6.02 -20.82
N ILE A 137 -30.42 6.29 -19.51
CA ILE A 137 -30.77 7.63 -18.99
C ILE A 137 -29.73 8.66 -19.45
N ALA A 138 -28.44 8.35 -19.28
CA ALA A 138 -27.35 9.22 -19.70
C ALA A 138 -27.34 9.42 -21.22
N LEU A 139 -27.69 8.40 -22.02
CA LEU A 139 -27.75 8.50 -23.47
C LEU A 139 -28.79 9.53 -23.94
N VAL A 140 -29.98 9.53 -23.32
CA VAL A 140 -31.03 10.51 -23.63
C VAL A 140 -30.57 11.90 -23.20
N PHE A 141 -30.06 12.03 -21.98
CA PHE A 141 -29.56 13.29 -21.43
C PHE A 141 -28.44 13.89 -22.29
N GLU A 142 -27.38 13.12 -22.58
CA GLU A 142 -26.24 13.56 -23.39
C GLU A 142 -26.65 13.90 -24.83
N SER A 143 -27.64 13.19 -25.38
CA SER A 143 -28.18 13.50 -26.71
C SER A 143 -28.83 14.89 -26.76
N LEU A 144 -29.58 15.27 -25.72
CA LEU A 144 -30.19 16.59 -25.59
C LEU A 144 -29.13 17.66 -25.31
N LEU A 145 -28.22 17.38 -24.38
CA LEU A 145 -27.12 18.28 -24.01
C LEU A 145 -26.24 18.61 -25.21
N ALA A 146 -25.83 17.61 -25.99
CA ALA A 146 -25.05 17.76 -27.21
C ALA A 146 -25.72 18.69 -28.22
N GLY A 147 -27.02 18.51 -28.46
CA GLY A 147 -27.81 19.34 -29.37
C GLY A 147 -27.95 20.79 -28.88
N ARG A 148 -28.16 20.97 -27.58
CA ARG A 148 -28.28 22.30 -26.98
C ARG A 148 -26.96 23.08 -27.05
N ILE A 149 -25.85 22.43 -26.72
CA ILE A 149 -24.51 23.02 -26.81
C ILE A 149 -24.17 23.32 -28.27
N TRP A 150 -24.54 22.45 -29.21
CA TRP A 150 -24.35 22.72 -30.64
C TRP A 150 -25.05 24.01 -31.06
N SER A 151 -26.35 24.12 -30.79
CA SER A 151 -27.16 25.31 -31.08
C SER A 151 -26.53 26.58 -30.50
N TRP A 152 -26.07 26.53 -29.24
CA TRP A 152 -25.42 27.66 -28.58
C TRP A 152 -24.06 28.01 -29.18
N VAL A 153 -23.22 27.02 -29.46
CA VAL A 153 -21.90 27.22 -30.07
C VAL A 153 -22.06 27.83 -31.46
N THR A 154 -23.04 27.38 -32.25
CA THR A 154 -23.30 27.94 -33.59
C THR A 154 -23.86 29.36 -33.53
N SER A 155 -24.68 29.70 -32.53
CA SER A 155 -25.32 31.03 -32.43
C SER A 155 -24.46 32.08 -31.70
N ALA A 156 -23.54 31.67 -30.83
CA ALA A 156 -22.76 32.57 -29.99
C ALA A 156 -21.32 32.80 -30.51
N ARG A 157 -20.84 34.05 -30.43
CA ARG A 157 -19.42 34.38 -30.65
C ARG A 157 -18.58 33.82 -29.51
N ALA A 158 -17.51 33.10 -29.85
CA ALA A 158 -16.59 32.54 -28.85
C ALA A 158 -15.88 33.66 -28.08
N ARG A 159 -16.25 33.86 -26.82
CA ARG A 159 -15.50 34.69 -25.87
C ARG A 159 -15.19 33.84 -24.63
N LYS A 160 -14.05 34.08 -23.99
CA LYS A 160 -13.64 33.50 -22.68
C LYS A 160 -13.32 31.99 -22.62
N GLY A 161 -13.55 31.17 -23.65
CA GLY A 161 -13.20 29.73 -23.63
C GLY A 161 -11.70 29.46 -23.38
N ARG A 162 -10.81 30.29 -23.95
CA ARG A 162 -9.36 30.21 -23.67
C ARG A 162 -9.03 30.51 -22.21
N LEU A 163 -9.67 31.53 -21.64
CA LEU A 163 -9.49 31.90 -20.23
C LEU A 163 -9.89 30.75 -19.31
N LEU A 164 -11.04 30.13 -19.56
CA LEU A 164 -11.49 28.97 -18.79
C LEU A 164 -10.51 27.79 -18.88
N GLY A 165 -10.03 27.47 -20.09
CA GLY A 165 -9.01 26.45 -20.29
C GLY A 165 -7.70 26.76 -19.55
N THR A 166 -7.26 28.02 -19.57
CA THR A 166 -6.09 28.47 -18.81
C THR A 166 -6.31 28.33 -17.30
N VAL A 167 -7.48 28.71 -16.78
CA VAL A 167 -7.81 28.54 -15.36
C VAL A 167 -7.73 27.07 -14.94
N ILE A 168 -8.31 26.16 -15.72
CA ILE A 168 -8.27 24.72 -15.43
C ILE A 168 -6.84 24.18 -15.47
N ALA A 169 -6.04 24.59 -16.46
CA ALA A 169 -4.63 24.19 -16.55
C ALA A 169 -3.83 24.71 -15.35
N VAL A 170 -4.06 25.95 -14.92
CA VAL A 170 -3.45 26.50 -13.71
C VAL A 170 -3.90 25.73 -12.47
N CYS A 171 -5.21 25.44 -12.32
CA CYS A 171 -5.71 24.62 -11.22
C CYS A 171 -5.05 23.24 -11.17
N PHE A 172 -4.84 22.59 -12.32
CA PHE A 172 -4.12 21.32 -12.40
C PHE A 172 -2.68 21.46 -11.89
N VAL A 173 -1.91 22.42 -12.42
CA VAL A 173 -0.51 22.64 -12.01
C VAL A 173 -0.41 23.00 -10.53
N VAL A 174 -1.29 23.87 -10.04
CA VAL A 174 -1.34 24.27 -8.63
C VAL A 174 -1.69 23.08 -7.75
N ALA A 175 -2.71 22.30 -8.08
CA ALA A 175 -3.10 21.12 -7.32
C ALA A 175 -1.95 20.10 -7.24
N GLN A 176 -1.30 19.80 -8.37
CA GLN A 176 -0.19 18.84 -8.42
C GLN A 176 1.05 19.37 -7.68
N GLY A 177 1.34 20.67 -7.74
CA GLY A 177 2.41 21.30 -6.97
C GLY A 177 2.15 21.25 -5.46
N ILE A 178 0.92 21.55 -5.03
CA ILE A 178 0.52 21.44 -3.63
C ILE A 178 0.64 19.99 -3.15
N TYR A 179 0.20 19.01 -3.95
CA TYR A 179 0.32 17.60 -3.60
C TYR A 179 1.78 17.16 -3.48
N ALA A 180 2.64 17.52 -4.45
CA ALA A 180 4.06 17.18 -4.43
C ALA A 180 4.77 17.68 -3.18
N TRP A 181 4.47 18.92 -2.77
CA TRP A 181 4.95 19.48 -1.52
C TRP A 181 4.35 18.78 -0.29
N ALA A 182 3.03 18.57 -0.28
CA ALA A 182 2.33 17.94 0.84
C ALA A 182 2.82 16.52 1.12
N ASP A 183 3.04 15.73 0.06
CA ASP A 183 3.65 14.41 0.16
C ASP A 183 5.08 14.49 0.70
N ALA A 184 5.91 15.45 0.26
CA ALA A 184 7.27 15.59 0.78
C ALA A 184 7.31 16.07 2.25
N SER A 185 6.36 16.93 2.66
CA SER A 185 6.32 17.58 3.97
C SER A 185 5.37 16.92 4.98
N TYR A 186 4.89 15.70 4.71
CA TYR A 186 4.04 14.91 5.64
C TYR A 186 2.70 15.60 5.95
N TYR A 187 2.15 16.34 4.99
CA TYR A 187 0.97 17.18 5.20
C TYR A 187 -0.35 16.44 4.92
N VAL A 188 -0.82 15.71 5.93
CA VAL A 188 -2.03 14.87 5.90
C VAL A 188 -3.29 15.54 5.34
N PRO A 189 -3.62 16.83 5.64
CA PRO A 189 -4.84 17.45 5.14
C PRO A 189 -4.97 17.50 3.61
N VAL A 190 -3.86 17.38 2.87
CA VAL A 190 -3.87 17.32 1.39
C VAL A 190 -3.78 15.88 0.90
N THR A 191 -2.89 15.06 1.47
CA THR A 191 -2.66 13.69 1.00
C THR A 191 -3.87 12.78 1.19
N SER A 192 -4.66 13.00 2.25
CA SER A 192 -5.92 12.28 2.51
C SER A 192 -6.99 12.54 1.44
N ILE A 193 -7.10 13.76 0.92
CA ILE A 193 -8.10 14.14 -0.09
C ILE A 193 -7.84 13.42 -1.43
N ALA A 194 -6.58 13.25 -1.80
CA ALA A 194 -6.22 12.65 -3.09
C ALA A 194 -6.65 11.18 -3.24
N GLN A 195 -6.83 10.47 -2.12
CA GLN A 195 -7.20 9.05 -2.11
C GLN A 195 -8.70 8.82 -2.35
N GLN A 196 -9.53 9.87 -2.29
CA GLN A 196 -10.99 9.73 -2.43
C GLN A 196 -11.46 9.78 -3.88
N LEU A 197 -10.69 10.41 -4.77
CA LEU A 197 -11.10 10.65 -6.15
C LEU A 197 -10.72 9.47 -7.06
N PRO A 198 -11.63 9.01 -7.93
CA PRO A 198 -11.36 7.88 -8.82
C PRO A 198 -10.22 8.19 -9.78
N VAL A 199 -9.31 7.23 -9.99
CA VAL A 199 -8.18 7.35 -10.95
C VAL A 199 -7.18 8.47 -10.57
N GLN A 200 -7.40 9.22 -9.49
CA GLN A 200 -6.54 10.33 -9.11
C GLN A 200 -5.26 9.81 -8.46
N ARG A 201 -4.12 10.22 -9.01
CA ARG A 201 -2.81 10.04 -8.38
C ARG A 201 -2.08 11.38 -8.40
N GLY A 202 -1.62 11.83 -7.24
CA GLY A 202 -0.88 13.06 -7.13
C GLY A 202 0.59 12.88 -7.53
N PHE A 203 1.16 13.91 -8.16
CA PHE A 203 2.56 13.95 -8.57
C PHE A 203 3.48 14.02 -7.34
N THR A 204 4.48 13.13 -7.23
CA THR A 204 5.45 13.15 -6.12
C THR A 204 6.81 13.65 -6.60
N ALA A 205 7.45 14.56 -5.86
CA ALA A 205 8.74 15.17 -6.24
C ALA A 205 9.77 15.19 -5.10
N LYS A 206 9.69 14.25 -4.15
CA LYS A 206 10.50 14.25 -2.91
C LYS A 206 12.01 14.44 -3.16
N LYS A 207 12.61 13.62 -4.03
CA LYS A 207 14.05 13.69 -4.34
C LYS A 207 14.47 15.08 -4.84
N LEU A 208 13.63 15.69 -5.68
CA LEU A 208 13.89 17.03 -6.23
C LEU A 208 13.81 18.09 -5.13
N LEU A 209 12.76 18.05 -4.31
CA LEU A 209 12.52 19.02 -3.24
C LEU A 209 13.61 18.96 -2.17
N VAL A 210 14.06 17.75 -1.79
CA VAL A 210 15.17 17.56 -0.85
C VAL A 210 16.48 18.05 -1.46
N ARG A 211 16.77 17.70 -2.72
CA ARG A 211 18.02 18.09 -3.40
C ARG A 211 18.20 19.61 -3.48
N TYR A 212 17.11 20.36 -3.69
CA TYR A 212 17.14 21.82 -3.72
C TYR A 212 16.99 22.47 -2.34
N GLY A 213 16.96 21.69 -1.25
CA GLY A 213 16.80 22.19 0.11
C GLY A 213 15.44 22.83 0.38
N LEU A 214 14.42 22.52 -0.44
CA LEU A 214 13.06 23.05 -0.28
C LEU A 214 12.29 22.33 0.83
N VAL A 215 12.68 21.09 1.15
CA VAL A 215 12.07 20.27 2.20
C VAL A 215 13.16 19.44 2.90
N ASP A 216 13.20 19.53 4.23
CA ASP A 216 13.89 18.57 5.09
C ASP A 216 12.87 17.53 5.59
N ILE A 217 13.09 16.26 5.28
CA ILE A 217 12.17 15.16 5.62
C ILE A 217 12.06 14.99 7.14
N SER A 218 13.20 14.96 7.83
CA SER A 218 13.26 14.72 9.27
C SER A 218 12.57 15.84 10.05
N GLN A 219 12.91 17.09 9.74
CA GLN A 219 12.33 18.25 10.40
C GLN A 219 10.84 18.41 10.07
N SER A 220 10.43 18.14 8.82
CA SER A 220 9.02 18.18 8.42
C SER A 220 8.20 17.15 9.17
N ARG A 221 8.72 15.92 9.32
CA ARG A 221 8.06 14.85 10.08
C ARG A 221 7.84 15.26 11.53
N GLU A 222 8.88 15.69 12.24
CA GLU A 222 8.78 16.09 13.65
C GLU A 222 7.79 17.25 13.84
N ARG A 223 7.81 18.24 12.94
CA ARG A 223 6.88 19.38 13.00
C ARG A 223 5.42 18.94 12.83
N GLN A 224 5.13 17.99 11.94
CA GLN A 224 3.76 17.51 11.74
C GLN A 224 3.32 16.57 12.86
N LEU A 225 4.22 15.73 13.38
CA LEU A 225 3.95 14.91 14.55
C LEU A 225 3.58 15.78 15.76
N ALA A 226 4.36 16.81 16.06
CA ALA A 226 4.06 17.74 17.15
C ALA A 226 2.67 18.39 17.02
N LYS A 227 2.27 18.76 15.79
CA LYS A 227 0.93 19.28 15.51
C LYS A 227 -0.18 18.24 15.74
N ARG A 228 0.03 16.99 15.35
CA ARG A 228 -0.94 15.90 15.57
C ARG A 228 -1.12 15.63 17.06
N VAL A 229 -0.02 15.51 17.79
CA VAL A 229 -0.03 15.30 19.24
C VAL A 229 -0.76 16.44 19.96
N ALA A 230 -0.50 17.70 19.56
CA ALA A 230 -1.17 18.87 20.12
C ALA A 230 -2.68 18.94 19.79
N ALA A 231 -3.13 18.37 18.67
CA ALA A 231 -4.54 18.39 18.27
C ALA A 231 -5.40 17.33 19.00
N GLY A 232 -4.77 16.35 19.67
CA GLY A 232 -5.45 15.27 20.39
C GLY A 232 -6.07 14.18 19.50
N PRO A 233 -6.46 13.03 20.07
CA PRO A 233 -6.88 11.82 19.34
C PRO A 233 -8.21 11.89 18.57
N GLY A 234 -8.81 13.07 18.38
CA GLY A 234 -10.13 13.23 17.74
C GLY A 234 -10.22 14.27 16.61
N GLN A 235 -9.16 15.01 16.30
CA GLN A 235 -9.18 16.05 15.24
C GLN A 235 -8.31 15.72 14.01
N SER A 236 -7.66 14.56 14.00
CA SER A 236 -6.97 14.05 12.82
C SER A 236 -8.02 13.78 11.72
N GLY A 237 -7.69 13.97 10.43
CA GLY A 237 -8.58 13.70 9.29
C GLY A 237 -9.03 12.24 9.11
N ALA A 238 -9.06 11.46 10.19
CA ALA A 238 -9.45 10.06 10.32
C ALA A 238 -10.97 9.83 10.22
N ALA A 239 -11.76 10.78 9.72
CA ALA A 239 -13.19 10.60 9.47
C ALA A 239 -13.51 9.45 8.49
N SER A 240 -12.50 8.86 7.84
CA SER A 240 -12.62 7.73 6.91
C SER A 240 -12.09 6.39 7.44
N LEU A 241 -11.48 6.34 8.63
CA LEU A 241 -10.97 5.10 9.24
C LEU A 241 -11.47 4.93 10.69
N ASN A 242 -12.19 3.84 10.94
CA ASN A 242 -12.55 3.38 12.29
C ASN A 242 -11.55 2.32 12.76
N TYR A 243 -10.39 2.73 13.28
CA TYR A 243 -9.35 1.80 13.74
C TYR A 243 -8.75 2.23 15.09
N PRO A 244 -8.81 1.38 16.13
CA PRO A 244 -9.55 0.11 16.20
C PRO A 244 -11.08 0.32 16.18
N LEU A 245 -11.85 -0.74 15.94
CA LEU A 245 -13.33 -0.69 15.95
C LEU A 245 -13.90 -0.47 17.34
N ALA A 246 -13.22 -0.96 18.36
CA ALA A 246 -13.55 -0.78 19.77
C ALA A 246 -12.32 -0.30 20.54
N PRO A 247 -12.48 0.52 21.59
CA PRO A 247 -11.38 0.92 22.45
C PRO A 247 -10.64 -0.30 23.04
N LEU A 248 -9.32 -0.20 23.15
CA LEU A 248 -8.49 -1.28 23.68
C LEU A 248 -8.76 -1.47 25.18
N GLN A 249 -8.84 -2.74 25.59
CA GLN A 249 -9.01 -3.19 26.96
C GLN A 249 -7.81 -4.07 27.30
N CYS A 250 -6.80 -3.45 27.91
CA CYS A 250 -5.55 -4.11 28.27
C CYS A 250 -5.37 -4.06 29.79
N THR A 251 -4.97 -5.18 30.38
CA THR A 251 -4.62 -5.28 31.79
C THR A 251 -3.13 -5.05 31.97
N GLU A 252 -2.75 -4.49 33.11
CA GLU A 252 -1.35 -4.34 33.49
C GLU A 252 -0.75 -5.74 33.71
N VAL A 253 0.32 -6.05 32.97
CA VAL A 253 1.10 -7.28 33.05
C VAL A 253 2.56 -6.91 33.28
N GLU A 254 3.32 -7.76 33.98
CA GLU A 254 4.77 -7.56 34.07
C GLU A 254 5.37 -7.61 32.65
N PRO A 255 5.95 -6.50 32.17
CA PRO A 255 6.26 -6.40 30.75
C PRO A 255 7.59 -7.09 30.47
N LEU A 256 7.54 -8.15 29.65
CA LEU A 256 8.73 -8.64 28.96
C LEU A 256 9.22 -7.58 27.97
N ASN A 257 10.51 -7.60 27.67
CA ASN A 257 11.05 -6.86 26.54
C ASN A 257 10.61 -7.51 25.23
N LEU A 258 10.64 -6.74 24.14
CA LEU A 258 10.36 -7.23 22.79
C LEU A 258 11.51 -6.87 21.86
N LEU A 259 12.06 -7.86 21.17
CA LEU A 259 13.02 -7.68 20.08
C LEU A 259 12.44 -8.30 18.81
N ILE A 260 12.17 -7.48 17.80
CA ILE A 260 11.84 -7.96 16.45
C ILE A 260 13.04 -7.71 15.55
N VAL A 261 13.60 -8.79 15.02
CA VAL A 261 14.61 -8.76 13.97
C VAL A 261 13.95 -9.13 12.65
N MET A 262 14.00 -8.21 11.71
CA MET A 262 13.51 -8.39 10.36
C MET A 262 14.70 -8.37 9.39
N VAL A 263 14.81 -9.36 8.52
CA VAL A 263 15.83 -9.43 7.47
C VAL A 263 15.16 -9.21 6.14
N ASP A 264 15.53 -8.18 5.37
CA ASP A 264 14.91 -7.89 4.07
C ASP A 264 15.16 -9.04 3.08
N ALA A 265 14.09 -9.53 2.45
CA ALA A 265 14.10 -10.55 1.40
C ALA A 265 14.62 -11.96 1.81
N MET A 266 14.57 -12.34 3.09
CA MET A 266 14.97 -13.69 3.54
C MET A 266 13.86 -14.74 3.35
N ARG A 267 14.18 -15.83 2.63
CA ARG A 267 13.28 -16.98 2.41
C ARG A 267 13.23 -17.92 3.62
N SER A 268 12.05 -18.52 3.85
CA SER A 268 11.83 -19.58 4.86
C SER A 268 12.74 -20.81 4.70
N GLY A 269 12.98 -21.25 3.46
CA GLY A 269 13.67 -22.52 3.17
C GLY A 269 15.16 -22.56 3.54
N LEU A 270 15.78 -21.44 3.93
CA LEU A 270 17.18 -21.42 4.34
C LEU A 270 17.40 -21.94 5.77
N LEU A 271 16.43 -21.75 6.68
CA LEU A 271 16.47 -22.33 8.03
C LEU A 271 16.46 -23.87 7.96
N GLU A 272 15.66 -24.45 7.05
CA GLU A 272 15.51 -25.91 6.93
C GLU A 272 16.80 -26.63 6.49
N ARG A 273 17.76 -25.90 5.94
CA ARG A 273 19.00 -26.45 5.38
C ARG A 273 20.19 -26.37 6.34
N GLY A 274 20.00 -25.89 7.58
CA GLY A 274 21.08 -25.73 8.55
C GLY A 274 22.12 -24.69 8.14
N PHE A 275 21.70 -23.68 7.37
CA PHE A 275 22.58 -22.70 6.74
C PHE A 275 22.81 -21.45 7.63
N THR A 276 22.07 -21.35 8.74
CA THR A 276 21.99 -20.18 9.61
C THR A 276 22.32 -20.60 11.04
N PRO A 277 23.58 -20.89 11.37
CA PRO A 277 23.94 -21.58 12.60
C PRO A 277 23.44 -20.89 13.87
N ASN A 278 23.37 -19.55 13.90
CA ASN A 278 22.87 -18.83 15.08
C ASN A 278 21.33 -18.93 15.19
N LEU A 279 20.62 -18.82 14.07
CA LEU A 279 19.16 -19.01 14.05
C LEU A 279 18.76 -20.48 14.29
N ASP A 280 19.55 -21.43 13.80
CA ASP A 280 19.34 -22.87 14.02
C ASP A 280 19.50 -23.19 15.51
N GLN A 281 20.55 -22.64 16.14
CA GLN A 281 20.74 -22.75 17.59
C GLN A 281 19.57 -22.12 18.37
N LEU A 282 19.09 -20.94 17.96
CA LEU A 282 17.94 -20.30 18.59
C LEU A 282 16.68 -21.17 18.47
N ALA A 283 16.42 -21.73 17.29
CA ALA A 283 15.30 -22.62 17.01
C ALA A 283 15.33 -23.88 17.89
N ASP A 284 16.50 -24.54 17.99
CA ASP A 284 16.65 -25.77 18.76
C ASP A 284 16.62 -25.53 20.28
N ALA A 285 17.17 -24.40 20.74
CA ALA A 285 17.37 -24.17 22.17
C ALA A 285 16.22 -23.43 22.86
N ARG A 286 15.54 -22.50 22.18
CA ARG A 286 14.62 -21.56 22.85
C ARG A 286 13.36 -21.17 22.07
N ALA A 287 13.32 -21.36 20.75
CA ALA A 287 12.27 -20.76 19.93
C ALA A 287 11.18 -21.74 19.48
N THR A 288 9.97 -21.20 19.36
CA THR A 288 8.93 -21.80 18.52
C THR A 288 9.21 -21.47 17.06
N TRP A 289 9.34 -22.49 16.22
CA TRP A 289 9.54 -22.37 14.78
C TRP A 289 8.24 -22.58 14.01
N PHE A 290 7.75 -21.51 13.38
CA PHE A 290 6.59 -21.56 12.48
C PHE A 290 7.06 -21.89 11.05
N ALA A 291 7.15 -23.19 10.75
CA ALA A 291 7.72 -23.69 9.50
C ALA A 291 6.87 -23.36 8.25
N ASN A 292 5.60 -23.00 8.44
CA ASN A 292 4.70 -22.64 7.35
C ASN A 292 4.13 -21.22 7.50
N HIS A 293 5.04 -20.24 7.59
CA HIS A 293 4.70 -18.84 7.79
C HIS A 293 4.74 -18.03 6.49
N PHE A 294 3.72 -17.19 6.28
CA PHE A 294 3.58 -16.33 5.10
C PHE A 294 3.57 -14.85 5.47
N SER A 295 4.40 -14.07 4.77
CA SER A 295 4.22 -12.63 4.72
C SER A 295 2.88 -12.26 4.07
N GLY A 296 2.28 -11.16 4.52
CA GLY A 296 1.14 -10.53 3.86
C GLY A 296 1.52 -9.70 2.63
N GLY A 297 2.77 -9.78 2.16
CA GLY A 297 3.20 -9.17 0.91
C GLY A 297 4.51 -9.70 0.34
N ASN A 298 4.71 -9.49 -0.96
CA ASN A 298 5.93 -9.85 -1.70
C ASN A 298 6.90 -8.66 -1.86
N SER A 299 6.76 -7.64 -1.02
CA SER A 299 7.53 -6.40 -1.04
C SER A 299 7.66 -5.86 0.37
N SER A 300 8.78 -5.19 0.68
CA SER A 300 9.10 -4.74 2.04
C SER A 300 7.97 -3.92 2.66
N ARG A 301 7.35 -3.04 1.86
CA ARG A 301 6.20 -2.23 2.24
C ARG A 301 5.03 -3.08 2.75
N MET A 302 4.59 -4.05 1.96
CA MET A 302 3.38 -4.82 2.27
C MET A 302 3.67 -5.89 3.32
N GLY A 303 4.87 -6.45 3.31
CA GLY A 303 5.35 -7.34 4.35
C GLY A 303 5.36 -6.69 5.72
N ALA A 304 6.07 -5.57 5.87
CA ALA A 304 6.13 -4.86 7.14
C ALA A 304 4.77 -4.30 7.58
N PHE A 305 3.94 -3.82 6.64
CA PHE A 305 2.57 -3.40 6.95
C PHE A 305 1.75 -4.56 7.54
N SER A 306 1.77 -5.73 6.90
CA SER A 306 1.06 -6.90 7.40
C SER A 306 1.52 -7.34 8.78
N LEU A 307 2.82 -7.25 9.08
CA LEU A 307 3.42 -7.62 10.36
C LEU A 307 2.93 -6.74 11.51
N PHE A 308 3.03 -5.41 11.33
CA PHE A 308 2.73 -4.45 12.39
C PHE A 308 1.23 -4.19 12.58
N TYR A 309 0.44 -4.23 11.51
CA TYR A 309 -0.99 -3.94 11.58
C TYR A 309 -1.84 -5.18 11.71
N GLY A 310 -1.36 -6.31 11.20
CA GLY A 310 -2.18 -7.49 11.05
C GLY A 310 -3.25 -7.38 9.96
N LEU A 311 -3.09 -6.46 8.99
CA LEU A 311 -4.14 -6.06 8.04
C LEU A 311 -3.78 -6.28 6.56
N PRO A 312 -4.80 -6.49 5.69
CA PRO A 312 -4.67 -6.58 4.24
C PRO A 312 -4.01 -5.36 3.57
N PRO A 313 -3.34 -5.57 2.42
CA PRO A 313 -2.68 -4.49 1.68
C PRO A 313 -3.64 -3.39 1.20
N GLY A 314 -4.94 -3.68 1.09
CA GLY A 314 -5.96 -2.69 0.71
C GLY A 314 -6.02 -1.49 1.66
N TYR A 315 -5.64 -1.67 2.92
CA TYR A 315 -5.64 -0.59 3.92
C TYR A 315 -4.42 0.34 3.83
N PHE A 316 -3.31 -0.13 3.28
CA PHE A 316 -2.02 0.55 3.35
C PHE A 316 -2.10 2.03 2.96
N ALA A 317 -2.72 2.35 1.81
CA ALA A 317 -2.77 3.72 1.28
C ALA A 317 -3.50 4.69 2.23
N SER A 318 -4.58 4.23 2.87
CA SER A 318 -5.36 5.04 3.80
C SER A 318 -4.59 5.30 5.10
N PHE A 319 -3.96 4.26 5.64
CA PHE A 319 -3.15 4.37 6.86
C PHE A 319 -1.90 5.24 6.64
N GLU A 320 -1.20 5.10 5.51
CA GLU A 320 -0.06 5.95 5.13
C GLU A 320 -0.51 7.42 4.95
N ALA A 321 -1.60 7.64 4.21
CA ALA A 321 -2.08 8.99 3.91
C ALA A 321 -2.53 9.75 5.17
N LEU A 322 -3.12 9.02 6.13
CA LEU A 322 -3.59 9.56 7.41
C LEU A 322 -2.50 9.57 8.50
N GLN A 323 -1.38 8.86 8.27
CA GLN A 323 -0.34 8.62 9.26
C GLN A 323 -0.90 8.04 10.55
N LYS A 324 -1.77 7.04 10.42
CA LYS A 324 -2.40 6.31 11.52
C LYS A 324 -1.52 5.11 11.87
N PRO A 325 -0.87 5.07 13.06
CA PRO A 325 -0.08 3.90 13.48
C PRO A 325 -0.96 2.69 13.84
N PRO A 326 -0.37 1.48 13.94
CA PRO A 326 -1.08 0.30 14.41
C PRO A 326 -1.32 0.41 15.92
N VAL A 327 -2.38 -0.25 16.40
CA VAL A 327 -2.68 -0.28 17.84
C VAL A 327 -1.55 -0.86 18.67
N LEU A 328 -0.77 -1.78 18.09
CA LEU A 328 0.42 -2.36 18.72
C LEU A 328 1.42 -1.28 19.15
N MET A 329 1.73 -0.34 18.26
CA MET A 329 2.72 0.70 18.55
C MET A 329 2.17 1.73 19.54
N ASP A 330 0.90 2.12 19.40
CA ASP A 330 0.24 2.99 20.37
C ASP A 330 0.23 2.36 21.77
N GLN A 331 -0.05 1.06 21.88
CA GLN A 331 -0.07 0.34 23.16
C GLN A 331 1.32 0.12 23.76
N LEU A 332 2.34 -0.19 22.95
CA LEU A 332 3.74 -0.27 23.43
C LEU A 332 4.19 1.06 24.05
N MET A 333 3.91 2.18 23.37
CA MET A 333 4.22 3.51 23.90
C MET A 333 3.40 3.85 25.15
N ALA A 334 2.10 3.52 25.17
CA ALA A 334 1.24 3.73 26.34
C ALA A 334 1.67 2.90 27.55
N SER A 335 2.27 1.72 27.32
CA SER A 335 2.80 0.82 28.35
C SER A 335 4.25 1.17 28.75
N GLY A 336 4.78 2.31 28.29
CA GLY A 336 6.09 2.82 28.74
C GLY A 336 7.30 2.15 28.10
N PHE A 337 7.16 1.46 26.97
CA PHE A 337 8.29 0.81 26.31
C PHE A 337 9.30 1.84 25.74
N GLN A 338 10.57 1.63 26.04
CA GLN A 338 11.68 2.34 25.40
C GLN A 338 11.87 1.82 23.97
N LEU A 339 11.90 2.71 22.98
CA LEU A 339 11.94 2.31 21.57
C LEU A 339 13.35 2.36 20.99
N GLY A 340 13.91 1.21 20.64
CA GLY A 340 15.19 1.04 19.97
C GLY A 340 15.00 0.61 18.53
N LEU A 341 14.66 1.55 17.64
CA LEU A 341 14.29 1.27 16.25
C LEU A 341 15.45 1.59 15.30
N PHE A 342 16.08 0.54 14.76
CA PHE A 342 17.27 0.60 13.92
C PHE A 342 17.03 -0.12 12.60
N SER A 343 17.36 0.56 11.50
CA SER A 343 17.11 0.05 10.16
C SER A 343 18.26 0.42 9.24
N SER A 344 18.75 -0.56 8.51
CA SER A 344 19.78 -0.40 7.48
C SER A 344 19.18 0.18 6.20
N ALA A 345 18.00 -0.31 5.82
CA ALA A 345 17.17 0.28 4.80
C ALA A 345 16.55 1.61 5.28
N ASN A 346 16.27 2.52 4.35
CA ASN A 346 15.62 3.79 4.68
C ASN A 346 14.16 3.57 5.09
N LEU A 347 13.74 4.12 6.24
CA LEU A 347 12.38 3.90 6.76
C LEU A 347 11.29 4.60 5.95
N TYR A 348 11.64 5.62 5.15
CA TYR A 348 10.66 6.43 4.42
C TYR A 348 10.37 5.96 2.99
N ARG A 349 11.24 5.14 2.38
CA ARG A 349 11.02 4.46 1.10
C ARG A 349 12.03 3.29 0.96
N PRO A 350 11.61 2.11 0.45
CA PRO A 350 10.27 1.80 -0.07
C PRO A 350 9.24 1.40 1.01
N VAL A 351 9.69 1.12 2.24
CA VAL A 351 8.91 0.47 3.31
C VAL A 351 7.92 1.39 4.02
N THR A 352 8.22 2.70 4.11
CA THR A 352 7.33 3.76 4.64
C THR A 352 6.85 3.56 6.09
N LEU A 353 7.68 2.94 6.94
CA LEU A 353 7.38 2.75 8.38
C LEU A 353 7.30 4.08 9.13
N ASP A 354 8.04 5.10 8.68
CA ASP A 354 8.03 6.45 9.24
C ASP A 354 6.66 7.16 9.15
N ARG A 355 5.79 6.71 8.24
CA ARG A 355 4.41 7.19 7.99
C ARG A 355 3.34 6.19 8.39
N THR A 356 3.73 4.98 8.76
CA THR A 356 2.81 3.91 9.14
C THR A 356 3.14 3.46 10.56
N ALA A 357 3.81 2.31 10.74
CA ALA A 357 4.07 1.72 12.05
C ALA A 357 4.66 2.71 13.06
N PHE A 358 5.60 3.53 12.61
CA PHE A 358 6.33 4.47 13.45
C PHE A 358 5.85 5.92 13.27
N ALA A 359 4.64 6.15 12.76
CA ALA A 359 4.10 7.50 12.49
C ALA A 359 4.10 8.43 13.72
N ASN A 360 3.95 7.86 14.92
CA ASN A 360 3.87 8.59 16.20
C ASN A 360 5.16 8.54 17.02
N VAL A 361 6.22 7.89 16.55
CA VAL A 361 7.50 7.80 17.27
C VAL A 361 8.25 9.13 17.16
N ALA A 362 8.50 9.81 18.27
CA ALA A 362 9.29 11.05 18.29
C ALA A 362 10.78 10.76 18.04
N ASN A 363 11.49 11.70 17.40
CA ASN A 363 12.94 11.60 17.12
C ASN A 363 13.34 10.29 16.40
N LEU A 364 12.50 9.84 15.47
CA LEU A 364 12.73 8.58 14.76
C LEU A 364 14.00 8.63 13.90
N ARG A 365 14.89 7.65 14.09
CA ARG A 365 16.06 7.42 13.24
C ARG A 365 15.60 6.83 11.89
N ILE A 366 15.46 7.67 10.87
CA ILE A 366 14.92 7.27 9.56
C ILE A 366 15.95 6.70 8.57
N GLU A 367 17.25 6.89 8.85
CA GLU A 367 18.36 6.48 7.98
C GLU A 367 19.55 6.01 8.83
N THR A 368 20.30 5.02 8.35
CA THR A 368 21.65 4.70 8.84
C THR A 368 22.68 5.51 8.05
N LYS A 369 23.58 6.21 8.74
CA LYS A 369 24.64 7.00 8.09
C LYS A 369 25.96 6.23 8.05
N PRO A 370 26.78 6.36 6.98
CA PRO A 370 26.50 7.10 5.75
C PRO A 370 25.44 6.39 4.89
N VAL A 371 24.53 7.16 4.28
CA VAL A 371 23.37 6.63 3.52
C VAL A 371 23.81 5.91 2.24
N ASP A 372 24.97 6.28 1.70
CA ASP A 372 25.59 5.74 0.49
C ASP A 372 26.56 4.58 0.74
N ALA A 373 26.79 4.19 2.00
CA ALA A 373 27.56 3.00 2.34
C ALA A 373 26.87 1.73 1.81
N ALA A 374 27.60 0.65 1.54
CA ALA A 374 27.00 -0.62 1.15
C ALA A 374 26.10 -1.18 2.26
N ALA A 375 25.04 -1.95 1.91
CA ALA A 375 24.07 -2.46 2.90
C ALA A 375 24.74 -3.26 4.03
N TRP A 376 25.73 -4.12 3.72
CA TRP A 376 26.48 -4.84 4.76
C TRP A 376 27.21 -3.94 5.77
N GLN A 377 27.69 -2.76 5.34
CA GLN A 377 28.33 -1.78 6.22
C GLN A 377 27.29 -1.12 7.13
N ARG A 378 26.15 -0.73 6.54
CA ARG A 378 25.02 -0.16 7.28
C ARG A 378 24.48 -1.16 8.31
N ASP A 379 24.38 -2.45 7.95
CA ASP A 379 23.97 -3.54 8.84
C ASP A 379 24.91 -3.66 10.06
N ARG A 380 26.23 -3.57 9.87
CA ARG A 380 27.20 -3.53 10.98
C ARG A 380 27.00 -2.30 11.87
N ILE A 381 26.95 -1.12 11.25
CA ILE A 381 26.80 0.16 11.95
C ILE A 381 25.53 0.15 12.81
N MET A 382 24.38 -0.21 12.24
CA MET A 382 23.12 -0.23 12.99
C MET A 382 23.13 -1.26 14.13
N THR A 383 23.84 -2.39 13.96
CA THR A 383 23.96 -3.43 15.01
C THR A 383 24.77 -2.89 16.18
N ASP A 384 25.92 -2.27 15.90
CA ASP A 384 26.78 -1.69 16.94
C ASP A 384 26.09 -0.52 17.65
N GLU A 385 25.37 0.33 16.90
CA GLU A 385 24.57 1.41 17.47
C GLU A 385 23.41 0.89 18.35
N TRP A 386 22.73 -0.19 17.93
CA TRP A 386 21.65 -0.80 18.73
C TRP A 386 22.19 -1.38 20.04
N MET A 387 23.31 -2.11 20.02
CA MET A 387 23.92 -2.67 21.25
C MET A 387 24.41 -1.56 22.19
N ALA A 388 24.93 -0.46 21.64
CA ALA A 388 25.29 0.72 22.42
C ALA A 388 24.06 1.39 23.05
N TRP A 389 22.98 1.55 22.29
CA TRP A 389 21.70 2.06 22.78
C TRP A 389 21.13 1.17 23.89
N LEU A 390 21.15 -0.16 23.71
CA LEU A 390 20.69 -1.12 24.71
C LEU A 390 21.44 -0.95 26.04
N GLY A 391 22.72 -0.54 26.00
CA GLY A 391 23.54 -0.28 27.20
C GLY A 391 23.25 1.04 27.91
N GLN A 392 22.61 1.98 27.22
CA GLN A 392 22.28 3.32 27.73
C GLN A 392 20.81 3.45 28.13
N ARG A 393 19.98 2.43 27.86
CA ARG A 393 18.57 2.39 28.24
C ARG A 393 18.40 2.44 29.76
N VAL A 394 17.21 2.82 30.22
CA VAL A 394 16.80 2.71 31.62
C VAL A 394 16.51 1.23 31.93
N PRO A 395 17.28 0.55 32.80
CA PRO A 395 17.15 -0.90 32.99
C PRO A 395 15.79 -1.38 33.49
N GLU A 396 15.09 -0.57 34.30
CA GLU A 396 13.81 -0.90 34.93
C GLU A 396 12.61 -0.74 34.00
N GLN A 397 12.79 -0.14 32.81
CA GLN A 397 11.72 0.05 31.84
C GLN A 397 11.85 -0.98 30.71
N PRO A 398 10.74 -1.60 30.27
CA PRO A 398 10.78 -2.54 29.16
C PRO A 398 11.21 -1.83 27.87
N PHE A 399 11.77 -2.58 26.93
CA PHE A 399 12.12 -2.05 25.61
C PHE A 399 11.42 -2.77 24.47
N PHE A 400 11.16 -2.02 23.39
CA PHE A 400 10.86 -2.56 22.08
C PHE A 400 12.01 -2.24 21.13
N GLY A 401 12.78 -3.27 20.78
CA GLY A 401 13.85 -3.25 19.79
C GLY A 401 13.33 -3.70 18.44
N PHE A 402 13.63 -2.95 17.38
CA PHE A 402 13.38 -3.34 16.01
C PHE A 402 14.66 -3.19 15.20
N LEU A 403 15.17 -4.29 14.65
CA LEU A 403 16.36 -4.30 13.80
C LEU A 403 15.94 -4.74 12.41
N PHE A 404 16.16 -3.89 11.40
CA PHE A 404 15.83 -4.20 10.01
C PHE A 404 17.08 -4.22 9.12
N TYR A 405 17.54 -5.43 8.80
CA TYR A 405 18.74 -5.70 8.01
C TYR A 405 18.45 -5.69 6.50
N ASP A 406 19.38 -5.18 5.69
CA ASP A 406 19.17 -4.92 4.25
C ASP A 406 20.20 -5.64 3.35
N ALA A 407 21.30 -6.18 3.92
CA ALA A 407 22.37 -6.79 3.14
C ALA A 407 21.91 -7.97 2.28
N VAL A 408 20.89 -8.71 2.71
CA VAL A 408 20.32 -9.86 1.99
C VAL A 408 19.59 -9.42 0.71
N ASN A 409 18.76 -8.37 0.78
CA ASN A 409 18.06 -7.80 -0.36
C ASN A 409 19.04 -7.22 -1.40
N ASP A 410 20.06 -6.46 -0.96
CA ASP A 410 21.10 -5.93 -1.85
C ASP A 410 22.13 -7.01 -2.28
N MET A 411 22.07 -8.22 -1.70
CA MET A 411 23.01 -9.33 -1.90
C MET A 411 24.48 -8.92 -1.67
N THR A 412 24.72 -8.07 -0.67
CA THR A 412 26.07 -7.59 -0.33
C THR A 412 26.57 -8.22 0.96
N TYR A 413 27.88 -8.40 1.06
CA TYR A 413 28.52 -8.96 2.24
C TYR A 413 29.96 -8.43 2.36
N PRO A 414 30.56 -8.48 3.56
CA PRO A 414 31.94 -8.09 3.76
C PRO A 414 32.92 -8.98 2.95
N PRO A 415 34.07 -8.46 2.50
CA PRO A 415 35.05 -9.25 1.74
C PRO A 415 35.49 -10.55 2.44
N GLU A 416 35.52 -10.58 3.77
CA GLU A 416 35.87 -11.76 4.57
C GLU A 416 34.83 -12.90 4.53
N PHE A 417 33.64 -12.65 3.97
CA PHE A 417 32.61 -13.67 3.71
C PHE A 417 32.69 -14.24 2.28
N ALA A 418 33.46 -13.63 1.38
CA ALA A 418 33.59 -14.11 0.01
C ALA A 418 34.12 -15.56 -0.03
N GLY A 419 33.44 -16.41 -0.80
CA GLY A 419 33.81 -17.82 -0.96
C GLY A 419 33.50 -18.74 0.23
N ARG A 420 32.80 -18.26 1.27
CA ARG A 420 32.36 -19.12 2.39
C ARG A 420 31.20 -20.05 2.04
N VAL A 421 30.50 -19.74 0.94
CA VAL A 421 29.35 -20.50 0.48
C VAL A 421 29.63 -20.99 -0.93
N GLU A 422 29.42 -22.28 -1.14
CA GLU A 422 29.52 -22.90 -2.45
C GLU A 422 28.14 -23.08 -3.09
N ALA A 423 28.11 -23.14 -4.42
CA ALA A 423 26.90 -23.51 -5.15
C ALA A 423 26.62 -25.01 -4.96
N LEU A 424 25.37 -25.34 -4.62
CA LEU A 424 24.90 -26.73 -4.56
C LEU A 424 24.31 -27.14 -5.91
N PRO A 425 24.31 -28.44 -6.26
CA PRO A 425 23.78 -28.93 -7.54
C PRO A 425 22.32 -28.54 -7.83
N ASP A 426 21.49 -28.44 -6.78
CA ASP A 426 20.07 -28.10 -6.89
C ASP A 426 19.78 -26.60 -6.68
N ASP A 427 20.81 -25.76 -6.66
CA ASP A 427 20.62 -24.32 -6.53
C ASP A 427 20.03 -23.70 -7.82
N PRO A 428 19.13 -22.71 -7.70
CA PRO A 428 18.77 -21.80 -8.79
C PRO A 428 20.01 -21.10 -9.38
N PRO A 429 19.92 -20.35 -10.49
CA PRO A 429 21.05 -19.77 -11.22
C PRO A 429 22.23 -19.34 -10.32
N ALA A 430 23.31 -20.13 -10.40
CA ALA A 430 24.20 -20.39 -9.27
C ALA A 430 24.89 -19.16 -8.66
N GLU A 431 25.28 -18.16 -9.46
CA GLU A 431 26.11 -17.06 -8.97
C GLU A 431 25.35 -16.12 -8.02
N LYS A 432 24.17 -15.61 -8.44
CA LYS A 432 23.35 -14.72 -7.59
C LYS A 432 22.84 -15.42 -6.34
N PHE A 433 22.54 -16.71 -6.44
CA PHE A 433 22.06 -17.46 -5.28
C PHE A 433 23.17 -17.70 -4.25
N VAL A 434 24.42 -17.89 -4.68
CA VAL A 434 25.57 -17.96 -3.77
C VAL A 434 25.79 -16.63 -3.06
N ASP A 435 25.70 -15.49 -3.75
CA ASP A 435 25.82 -14.17 -3.13
C ASP A 435 24.72 -13.93 -2.10
N TYR A 436 23.48 -14.27 -2.46
CA TYR A 436 22.32 -14.21 -1.57
C TYR A 436 22.53 -15.05 -0.30
N LYS A 437 22.91 -16.33 -0.45
CA LYS A 437 23.23 -17.19 0.69
C LYS A 437 24.38 -16.60 1.52
N THR A 438 25.43 -16.08 0.89
CA THR A 438 26.55 -15.46 1.61
C THR A 438 26.12 -14.26 2.43
N ALA A 439 25.24 -13.41 1.90
CA ALA A 439 24.63 -12.30 2.63
C ALA A 439 23.76 -12.78 3.81
N VAL A 440 23.00 -13.87 3.64
CA VAL A 440 22.21 -14.46 4.74
C VAL A 440 23.11 -14.98 5.85
N LEU A 441 24.21 -15.68 5.54
CA LEU A 441 25.18 -16.15 6.53
C LEU A 441 25.84 -14.97 7.27
N PHE A 442 26.11 -13.87 6.57
CA PHE A 442 26.63 -12.65 7.19
C PHE A 442 25.63 -12.03 8.18
N VAL A 443 24.36 -11.89 7.79
CA VAL A 443 23.32 -11.35 8.68
C VAL A 443 23.05 -12.28 9.86
N ASP A 444 23.04 -13.61 9.66
CA ASP A 444 22.97 -14.59 10.74
C ASP A 444 24.05 -14.36 11.80
N GLY A 445 25.28 -14.06 11.37
CA GLY A 445 26.38 -13.70 12.29
C GLY A 445 26.15 -12.39 13.06
N LEU A 446 25.49 -11.39 12.46
CA LEU A 446 25.10 -10.17 13.18
C LEU A 446 23.98 -10.44 14.19
N ILE A 447 23.00 -11.27 13.83
CA ILE A 447 21.94 -11.70 14.74
C ILE A 447 22.55 -12.47 15.92
N GLY A 448 23.50 -13.37 15.68
CA GLY A 448 24.23 -14.08 16.73
C GLY A 448 24.91 -13.13 17.73
N ARG A 449 25.50 -12.02 17.26
CA ARG A 449 26.07 -10.98 18.15
C ARG A 449 25.00 -10.31 19.02
N VAL A 450 23.84 -10.02 18.44
CA VAL A 450 22.70 -9.41 19.14
C VAL A 450 22.15 -10.34 20.22
N LEU A 451 21.98 -11.62 19.90
CA LEU A 451 21.51 -12.64 20.84
C LEU A 451 22.53 -12.83 21.98
N ALA A 452 23.82 -12.92 21.65
CA ALA A 452 24.88 -13.03 22.65
C ALA A 452 24.95 -11.81 23.58
N ASP A 453 24.77 -10.58 23.06
CA ASP A 453 24.74 -9.36 23.88
C ASP A 453 23.52 -9.35 24.84
N LEU A 454 22.37 -9.90 24.43
CA LEU A 454 21.24 -10.11 25.34
C LEU A 454 21.56 -11.11 26.45
N ASP A 455 22.20 -12.24 26.12
CA ASP A 455 22.61 -13.25 27.09
C ASP A 455 23.65 -12.71 28.08
N GLU A 456 24.69 -12.02 27.58
CA GLU A 456 25.76 -11.42 28.41
C GLU A 456 25.21 -10.38 29.40
N ARG A 457 24.11 -9.71 29.05
CA ARG A 457 23.44 -8.71 29.90
C ARG A 457 22.36 -9.31 30.80
N GLY A 458 22.12 -10.62 30.71
CA GLY A 458 21.07 -11.30 31.47
C GLY A 458 19.65 -10.88 31.05
N LEU A 459 19.46 -10.45 29.80
CA LEU A 459 18.16 -9.99 29.28
C LEU A 459 17.41 -11.06 28.48
N ALA A 460 18.08 -12.16 28.12
CA ALA A 460 17.50 -13.16 27.25
C ALA A 460 16.26 -13.84 27.87
N ASP A 461 16.27 -14.09 29.18
CA ASP A 461 15.14 -14.71 29.88
C ASP A 461 13.97 -13.73 30.13
N ASP A 462 14.16 -12.43 29.87
CA ASP A 462 13.14 -11.38 30.01
C ASP A 462 12.81 -10.71 28.65
N THR A 463 13.17 -11.34 27.53
CA THR A 463 12.96 -10.76 26.19
C THR A 463 12.26 -11.75 25.26
N VAL A 464 11.12 -11.34 24.70
CA VAL A 464 10.53 -12.01 23.54
C VAL A 464 11.36 -11.64 22.31
N VAL A 465 12.04 -12.62 21.72
CA VAL A 465 12.83 -12.43 20.49
C VAL A 465 12.10 -13.06 19.31
N MET A 466 11.77 -12.23 18.32
CA MET A 466 11.12 -12.64 17.07
C MET A 466 12.06 -12.41 15.88
N ILE A 467 12.37 -13.47 15.13
CA ILE A 467 13.18 -13.39 13.91
C ILE A 467 12.27 -13.69 12.71
N THR A 468 12.22 -12.77 11.75
CA THR A 468 11.39 -12.91 10.56
C THR A 468 11.98 -12.19 9.34
N SER A 469 11.30 -12.31 8.20
CA SER A 469 11.49 -11.47 7.01
C SER A 469 10.22 -10.71 6.66
N ASP A 470 10.33 -9.62 5.92
CA ASP A 470 9.21 -8.91 5.31
C ASP A 470 8.69 -9.61 4.05
N HIS A 471 9.56 -10.22 3.26
CA HIS A 471 9.23 -11.06 2.11
C HIS A 471 10.39 -12.01 1.78
N GLY A 472 10.25 -12.87 0.79
CA GLY A 472 11.36 -13.62 0.23
C GLY A 472 11.83 -13.06 -1.11
N GLU A 473 12.88 -13.65 -1.64
CA GLU A 473 13.51 -13.31 -2.93
C GLU A 473 13.22 -14.45 -3.94
N GLU A 474 13.07 -14.21 -5.25
CA GLU A 474 12.90 -15.29 -6.26
C GLU A 474 14.06 -15.34 -7.26
N PHE A 475 14.56 -16.53 -7.59
CA PHE A 475 15.70 -16.72 -8.51
C PHE A 475 15.29 -17.51 -9.76
N ASN A 476 14.05 -17.32 -10.23
CA ASN A 476 13.49 -18.13 -11.33
C ASN A 476 13.45 -19.62 -10.99
N ASP A 477 13.08 -19.93 -9.75
CA ASP A 477 13.02 -21.29 -9.21
C ASP A 477 12.12 -22.21 -10.05
N ASN A 478 11.10 -21.65 -10.73
CA ASN A 478 10.15 -22.40 -11.55
C ASN A 478 10.46 -22.38 -13.06
N GLY A 479 11.50 -21.66 -13.50
CA GLY A 479 11.87 -21.54 -14.92
C GLY A 479 10.87 -20.75 -15.78
N ASP A 480 9.95 -20.00 -15.17
CA ASP A 480 8.86 -19.26 -15.83
C ASP A 480 9.17 -17.76 -16.01
N GLY A 481 10.38 -17.33 -15.65
CA GLY A 481 10.85 -15.95 -15.76
C GLY A 481 10.53 -15.07 -14.55
N VAL A 482 9.88 -15.61 -13.51
CA VAL A 482 9.59 -14.89 -12.27
C VAL A 482 10.87 -14.85 -11.42
N GLN A 483 11.37 -13.66 -11.14
CA GLN A 483 12.60 -13.44 -10.38
C GLN A 483 12.51 -12.12 -9.62
N GLY A 484 13.35 -11.91 -8.63
CA GLY A 484 13.23 -10.76 -7.77
C GLY A 484 12.10 -10.93 -6.75
N HIS A 485 11.86 -9.87 -5.99
CA HIS A 485 10.65 -9.67 -5.20
C HIS A 485 9.68 -8.74 -5.95
N GLY A 486 8.41 -8.72 -5.55
CA GLY A 486 7.37 -7.89 -6.17
C GLY A 486 6.95 -8.33 -7.58
N SER A 487 7.51 -9.42 -8.10
CA SER A 487 7.25 -9.94 -9.45
C SER A 487 6.21 -11.08 -9.45
N GLY A 488 6.02 -11.74 -8.31
CA GLY A 488 5.06 -12.84 -8.17
C GLY A 488 4.65 -13.09 -6.72
N TYR A 489 3.75 -14.05 -6.54
CA TYR A 489 3.19 -14.46 -5.25
C TYR A 489 3.53 -15.92 -4.94
N SER A 490 4.69 -16.36 -5.41
CA SER A 490 5.20 -17.71 -5.19
C SER A 490 5.53 -17.93 -3.71
N ARG A 491 5.71 -19.19 -3.32
CA ARG A 491 6.21 -19.54 -1.99
C ARG A 491 7.57 -18.91 -1.71
N GLN A 492 8.40 -18.73 -2.73
CA GLN A 492 9.72 -18.11 -2.63
C GLN A 492 9.64 -16.63 -2.26
N GLN A 493 8.63 -15.89 -2.74
CA GLN A 493 8.46 -14.47 -2.42
C GLN A 493 7.64 -14.20 -1.16
N LEU A 494 6.78 -15.13 -0.73
CA LEU A 494 5.89 -14.92 0.41
C LEU A 494 6.24 -15.75 1.66
N GLY A 495 6.90 -16.90 1.49
CA GLY A 495 7.27 -17.78 2.59
C GLY A 495 8.52 -17.30 3.30
N VAL A 496 8.36 -16.80 4.52
CA VAL A 496 9.42 -16.15 5.30
C VAL A 496 9.77 -16.96 6.56
N PRO A 497 11.00 -16.86 7.10
CA PRO A 497 11.30 -17.43 8.41
C PRO A 497 10.43 -16.79 9.49
N MET A 498 10.10 -17.56 10.53
CA MET A 498 9.43 -17.05 11.72
C MET A 498 9.83 -17.91 12.92
N LEU A 499 10.74 -17.38 13.74
CA LEU A 499 11.18 -17.94 15.01
C LEU A 499 10.76 -17.00 16.14
N ILE A 500 10.17 -17.54 17.20
CA ILE A 500 9.81 -16.77 18.39
C ILE A 500 10.36 -17.46 19.63
N ALA A 501 11.42 -16.91 20.21
CA ALA A 501 11.86 -17.25 21.55
C ALA A 501 11.03 -16.44 22.55
N TRP A 502 10.16 -17.12 23.27
CA TRP A 502 9.28 -16.52 24.26
C TRP A 502 9.69 -17.01 25.64
N PRO A 503 10.00 -16.13 26.61
CA PRO A 503 10.34 -16.52 27.97
C PRO A 503 9.34 -17.53 28.57
N GLY A 504 9.86 -18.67 29.04
CA GLY A 504 9.07 -19.76 29.62
C GLY A 504 8.35 -20.68 28.63
N ALA A 505 8.47 -20.45 27.31
CA ALA A 505 7.97 -21.38 26.30
C ALA A 505 9.04 -22.42 25.92
N GLU A 506 8.63 -23.67 25.82
CA GLU A 506 9.49 -24.75 25.34
C GLU A 506 9.69 -24.66 23.81
N PRO A 507 10.88 -25.02 23.28
CA PRO A 507 11.13 -25.10 21.85
C PRO A 507 10.15 -26.06 21.18
N GLN A 508 9.57 -25.65 20.07
CA GLN A 508 8.64 -26.49 19.31
C GLN A 508 8.56 -26.08 17.84
N ARG A 509 8.09 -26.99 16.99
CA ARG A 509 7.86 -26.72 15.57
C ARG A 509 6.37 -26.74 15.24
N VAL A 510 5.88 -25.64 14.68
CA VAL A 510 4.48 -25.47 14.25
C VAL A 510 4.40 -25.49 12.73
N SER A 511 3.73 -26.49 12.16
CA SER A 511 3.63 -26.70 10.71
C SER A 511 2.35 -26.14 10.07
N ARG A 512 1.38 -25.69 10.86
CA ARG A 512 0.14 -25.10 10.36
C ARG A 512 0.41 -23.80 9.61
N ARG A 513 -0.40 -23.47 8.60
CA ARG A 513 -0.26 -22.21 7.85
C ARG A 513 -0.56 -21.02 8.75
N THR A 514 0.40 -20.13 8.91
CA THR A 514 0.36 -18.89 9.71
C THR A 514 0.74 -17.70 8.85
N SER A 515 0.47 -16.48 9.31
CA SER A 515 0.81 -15.27 8.57
C SER A 515 1.26 -14.12 9.47
N HIS A 516 1.95 -13.13 8.88
CA HIS A 516 2.20 -11.83 9.51
C HIS A 516 0.95 -11.19 10.12
N TYR A 517 -0.23 -11.50 9.58
CA TYR A 517 -1.51 -11.08 10.16
C TYR A 517 -1.70 -11.49 11.63
N ASP A 518 -1.06 -12.58 12.03
CA ASP A 518 -1.16 -13.16 13.36
C ASP A 518 -0.19 -12.51 14.37
N VAL A 519 0.82 -11.75 13.92
CA VAL A 519 1.86 -11.19 14.79
C VAL A 519 1.33 -10.12 15.73
N ALA A 520 0.72 -9.06 15.19
CA ALA A 520 0.14 -7.98 15.99
C ALA A 520 -0.86 -8.49 17.05
N PRO A 521 -1.85 -9.34 16.73
CA PRO A 521 -2.77 -9.88 17.73
C PRO A 521 -2.10 -10.79 18.77
N THR A 522 -1.07 -11.55 18.40
CA THR A 522 -0.28 -12.34 19.37
C THR A 522 0.40 -11.44 20.40
N LEU A 523 1.09 -10.39 19.96
CA LEU A 523 1.78 -9.46 20.85
C LEU A 523 0.78 -8.68 21.72
N MET A 524 -0.30 -8.17 21.12
CA MET A 524 -1.36 -7.48 21.87
C MET A 524 -1.95 -8.36 22.99
N ARG A 525 -2.22 -9.63 22.70
CA ARG A 525 -2.83 -10.56 23.66
C ARG A 525 -1.84 -11.04 24.72
N ARG A 526 -0.69 -11.57 24.29
CA ARG A 526 0.25 -12.30 25.16
C ARG A 526 1.29 -11.42 25.83
N LEU A 527 1.74 -10.36 25.15
CA LEU A 527 2.77 -9.44 25.70
C LEU A 527 2.13 -8.25 26.42
N LEU A 528 1.02 -7.72 25.90
CA LEU A 528 0.42 -6.47 26.38
C LEU A 528 -0.90 -6.67 27.15
N GLY A 529 -1.33 -7.91 27.35
CA GLY A 529 -2.51 -8.23 28.18
C GLY A 529 -3.84 -7.71 27.64
N CYS A 530 -3.98 -7.52 26.33
CA CYS A 530 -5.20 -6.99 25.71
C CYS A 530 -6.22 -8.08 25.37
N ASP A 531 -7.46 -7.92 25.83
CA ASP A 531 -8.53 -8.93 25.69
C ASP A 531 -9.57 -8.61 24.60
N ASN A 532 -9.34 -7.57 23.79
CA ASN A 532 -10.20 -7.26 22.64
C ASN A 532 -10.35 -8.46 21.69
N ALA A 533 -11.49 -8.51 20.99
CA ALA A 533 -11.62 -9.41 19.86
C ALA A 533 -10.58 -9.04 18.80
N TYR A 534 -9.88 -10.03 18.22
CA TYR A 534 -8.85 -9.75 17.22
C TYR A 534 -9.39 -8.93 16.04
N THR A 535 -10.65 -9.18 15.65
CA THR A 535 -11.35 -8.46 14.57
C THR A 535 -11.49 -6.96 14.82
N ASP A 536 -11.35 -6.50 16.06
CA ASP A 536 -11.41 -5.06 16.39
C ASP A 536 -10.18 -4.29 15.89
N TYR A 537 -9.08 -4.96 15.55
CA TYR A 537 -7.83 -4.31 15.18
C TYR A 537 -6.89 -5.09 14.26
N SER A 538 -7.21 -6.35 13.92
CA SER A 538 -6.40 -7.21 13.04
C SER A 538 -7.30 -8.12 12.23
N SER A 539 -6.80 -8.63 11.12
CA SER A 539 -7.37 -9.73 10.34
C SER A 539 -6.93 -11.09 10.84
N GLY A 540 -5.76 -11.16 11.49
CA GLY A 540 -5.24 -12.39 12.05
C GLY A 540 -5.64 -12.65 13.49
N ARG A 541 -4.97 -13.63 14.08
CA ARG A 541 -5.25 -14.19 15.41
C ARG A 541 -3.95 -14.53 16.12
N ASP A 542 -4.03 -15.16 17.28
CA ASP A 542 -2.84 -15.65 17.97
C ASP A 542 -2.05 -16.69 17.14
N LEU A 543 -0.73 -16.53 17.07
CA LEU A 543 0.21 -17.43 16.39
C LEU A 543 0.31 -18.80 17.07
N TYR A 544 0.02 -18.91 18.35
CA TYR A 544 0.08 -20.19 19.06
C TYR A 544 -1.25 -20.95 19.04
N GLU A 545 -2.35 -20.29 18.68
CA GLU A 545 -3.70 -20.84 18.79
C GLU A 545 -4.53 -20.68 17.51
N GLY A 546 -5.63 -21.42 17.44
CA GLY A 546 -6.62 -21.31 16.37
C GLY A 546 -6.29 -22.10 15.09
N PRO A 547 -7.21 -22.11 14.12
CA PRO A 547 -7.06 -22.91 12.91
C PRO A 547 -6.00 -22.32 11.98
N GLN A 548 -5.59 -23.12 10.99
CA GLN A 548 -4.75 -22.63 9.91
C GLN A 548 -5.51 -21.65 9.00
N TRP A 549 -4.79 -20.90 8.18
CA TRP A 549 -5.39 -20.03 7.18
C TRP A 549 -5.83 -20.80 5.92
N ASP A 550 -7.12 -20.77 5.62
CA ASP A 550 -7.67 -21.35 4.38
C ASP A 550 -7.57 -20.41 3.19
N TRP A 551 -7.35 -19.12 3.43
CA TRP A 551 -7.01 -18.15 2.39
C TRP A 551 -6.24 -16.97 3.00
N LEU A 552 -5.40 -16.31 2.20
CA LEU A 552 -4.68 -15.09 2.59
C LEU A 552 -4.77 -14.06 1.47
N ILE A 553 -4.69 -12.77 1.82
CA ILE A 553 -4.45 -11.72 0.84
C ILE A 553 -2.96 -11.38 0.94
N ALA A 554 -2.25 -11.26 -0.17
CA ALA A 554 -0.88 -10.77 -0.17
C ALA A 554 -0.77 -9.59 -1.14
N GLY A 555 -0.04 -8.54 -0.75
CA GLY A 555 0.11 -7.33 -1.55
C GLY A 555 1.50 -7.17 -2.17
N SER A 556 1.55 -6.43 -3.28
CA SER A 556 2.77 -5.85 -3.83
C SER A 556 2.68 -4.32 -3.89
N TYR A 557 3.59 -3.69 -4.62
CA TYR A 557 3.60 -2.25 -4.85
C TYR A 557 2.40 -1.73 -5.65
N TYR A 558 1.77 -2.58 -6.48
CA TYR A 558 0.70 -2.17 -7.37
C TYR A 558 -0.41 -3.21 -7.55
N ASN A 559 -0.16 -4.49 -7.35
CA ASN A 559 -1.15 -5.56 -7.44
C ASN A 559 -1.31 -6.28 -6.08
N TYR A 560 -2.23 -7.23 -6.01
CA TYR A 560 -2.38 -8.14 -4.87
C TYR A 560 -2.77 -9.53 -5.37
N ALA A 561 -2.68 -10.53 -4.49
CA ALA A 561 -3.16 -11.88 -4.74
C ALA A 561 -4.02 -12.40 -3.59
N VAL A 562 -4.94 -13.31 -3.92
CA VAL A 562 -5.67 -14.14 -2.95
C VAL A 562 -5.09 -15.55 -3.04
N LEU A 563 -4.64 -16.09 -1.91
CA LEU A 563 -3.94 -17.37 -1.81
C LEU A 563 -4.80 -18.41 -1.11
N GLU A 564 -5.47 -19.25 -1.89
CA GLU A 564 -6.22 -20.43 -1.46
C GLU A 564 -5.34 -21.70 -1.63
N PRO A 565 -5.61 -22.80 -0.90
CA PRO A 565 -4.98 -24.08 -1.15
C PRO A 565 -5.14 -24.50 -2.62
N GLY A 566 -4.02 -24.72 -3.31
CA GLY A 566 -3.99 -25.12 -4.71
C GLY A 566 -4.28 -24.00 -5.71
N GLN A 567 -4.54 -22.77 -5.26
CA GLN A 567 -4.94 -21.68 -6.15
C GLN A 567 -4.51 -20.29 -5.65
N ILE A 568 -3.73 -19.59 -6.45
CA ILE A 568 -3.28 -18.21 -6.22
C ILE A 568 -3.90 -17.33 -7.32
N THR A 569 -4.86 -16.49 -6.94
CA THR A 569 -5.50 -15.55 -7.86
C THR A 569 -4.81 -14.19 -7.76
N VAL A 570 -4.00 -13.82 -8.76
CA VAL A 570 -3.28 -12.54 -8.82
C VAL A 570 -4.13 -11.52 -9.59
N THR A 571 -4.32 -10.33 -9.02
CA THR A 571 -5.15 -9.26 -9.59
C THR A 571 -4.35 -8.00 -9.85
N PHE A 572 -4.33 -7.54 -11.10
CA PHE A 572 -3.56 -6.36 -11.53
C PHE A 572 -4.41 -5.07 -11.57
N PRO A 573 -3.79 -3.87 -11.51
CA PRO A 573 -4.51 -2.58 -11.55
C PRO A 573 -5.41 -2.35 -12.76
N ASN A 574 -5.02 -2.88 -13.92
CA ASN A 574 -5.82 -2.82 -15.14
C ASN A 574 -7.04 -3.76 -15.09
N GLY A 575 -7.19 -4.53 -14.00
CA GLY A 575 -8.26 -5.49 -13.77
C GLY A 575 -8.01 -6.86 -14.42
N THR A 576 -6.92 -7.06 -15.16
CA THR A 576 -6.56 -8.42 -15.57
C THR A 576 -6.19 -9.25 -14.35
N TYR A 577 -6.37 -10.56 -14.47
CA TYR A 577 -5.95 -11.50 -13.45
C TYR A 577 -5.23 -12.67 -14.10
N GLU A 578 -4.40 -13.33 -13.32
CA GLU A 578 -3.90 -14.65 -13.62
C GLU A 578 -4.19 -15.56 -12.42
N VAL A 579 -4.34 -16.84 -12.67
CA VAL A 579 -4.54 -17.83 -11.61
C VAL A 579 -3.43 -18.86 -11.72
N ARG A 580 -2.76 -19.14 -10.61
CA ARG A 580 -1.62 -20.05 -10.53
C ARG A 580 -1.86 -21.13 -9.48
N ASP A 581 -1.17 -22.25 -9.58
CA ASP A 581 -1.15 -23.28 -8.53
C ASP A 581 -0.15 -22.95 -7.41
N ASP A 582 -0.01 -23.84 -6.43
CA ASP A 582 0.92 -23.68 -5.30
C ASP A 582 2.40 -23.73 -5.72
N ASN A 583 2.71 -24.31 -6.89
CA ASN A 583 4.04 -24.27 -7.52
C ASN A 583 4.18 -23.07 -8.46
N TYR A 584 3.27 -22.11 -8.34
CA TYR A 584 3.22 -20.88 -9.11
C TYR A 584 3.06 -21.06 -10.63
N ARG A 585 2.56 -22.21 -11.11
CA ARG A 585 2.31 -22.47 -12.54
C ARG A 585 0.93 -21.96 -12.95
N LEU A 586 0.83 -21.41 -14.16
CA LEU A 586 -0.43 -20.87 -14.69
C LEU A 586 -1.51 -21.96 -14.83
N LEU A 587 -2.71 -21.68 -14.32
CA LEU A 587 -3.89 -22.54 -14.46
C LEU A 587 -4.77 -22.06 -15.62
N GLU A 588 -5.04 -22.96 -16.57
CA GLU A 588 -5.86 -22.62 -17.76
C GLU A 588 -7.37 -22.52 -17.45
N ASN A 589 -7.86 -23.31 -16.49
CA ASN A 589 -9.29 -23.41 -16.15
C ASN A 589 -9.52 -23.26 -14.63
N PRO A 590 -9.34 -22.05 -14.07
CA PRO A 590 -9.49 -21.82 -12.64
C PRO A 590 -10.95 -21.90 -12.19
N ARG A 591 -11.17 -22.31 -10.93
CA ARG A 591 -12.49 -22.30 -10.30
C ARG A 591 -12.49 -21.29 -9.17
N PHE A 592 -13.30 -20.25 -9.31
CA PHE A 592 -13.40 -19.22 -8.28
C PHE A 592 -14.33 -19.64 -7.16
N ASN A 593 -13.86 -19.49 -5.92
CA ASN A 593 -14.70 -19.63 -4.74
C ASN A 593 -15.39 -18.30 -4.44
N GLY A 594 -16.70 -18.24 -4.71
CA GLY A 594 -17.49 -17.02 -4.48
C GLY A 594 -17.50 -16.57 -3.02
N GLU A 595 -17.46 -17.50 -2.07
CA GLU A 595 -17.46 -17.20 -0.63
C GLU A 595 -16.14 -16.55 -0.20
N VAL A 596 -15.00 -17.04 -0.72
CA VAL A 596 -13.68 -16.45 -0.44
C VAL A 596 -13.59 -15.05 -1.02
N LEU A 597 -14.06 -14.83 -2.25
CA LEU A 597 -14.06 -13.50 -2.86
C LEU A 597 -14.92 -12.50 -2.06
N GLU A 598 -16.09 -12.93 -1.59
CA GLU A 598 -16.95 -12.10 -0.73
C GLU A 598 -16.29 -11.82 0.62
N ALA A 599 -15.64 -12.82 1.22
CA ALA A 599 -14.89 -12.65 2.46
C ALA A 599 -13.72 -11.66 2.30
N VAL A 600 -12.96 -11.75 1.20
CA VAL A 600 -11.88 -10.82 0.85
C VAL A 600 -12.40 -9.38 0.72
N MET A 601 -13.58 -9.18 0.13
CA MET A 601 -14.19 -7.85 0.01
C MET A 601 -14.61 -7.29 1.38
N ARG A 602 -15.23 -8.11 2.23
CA ARG A 602 -15.60 -7.70 3.60
C ARG A 602 -14.36 -7.37 4.43
N GLU A 603 -13.32 -8.19 4.32
CA GLU A 603 -12.09 -8.04 5.10
C GLU A 603 -11.35 -6.74 4.76
N ASN A 604 -11.35 -6.34 3.50
CA ASN A 604 -10.71 -5.10 3.06
C ASN A 604 -11.49 -3.83 3.42
N THR A 605 -12.71 -3.93 3.97
CA THR A 605 -13.60 -2.77 4.18
C THR A 605 -14.01 -2.56 5.62
N ARG A 606 -13.80 -3.55 6.50
CA ARG A 606 -14.14 -3.51 7.93
C ARG A 606 -13.77 -2.22 8.66
N PHE A 607 -12.57 -1.67 8.47
CA PHE A 607 -12.09 -0.47 9.16
C PHE A 607 -12.41 0.86 8.46
N HIS A 608 -13.11 0.85 7.32
CA HIS A 608 -13.51 2.07 6.63
C HIS A 608 -14.88 2.56 7.11
N GLN A 609 -15.01 3.87 7.38
CA GLN A 609 -16.30 4.53 7.68
C GLN A 609 -17.01 4.99 6.41
#